data_AF-A0AAD8ZP19-F1
#
_entry.id   AF-A0AAD8ZP19-F1
#
_cell.length_a   1.000
_cell.length_b   1.000
_cell.length_c   1.000
_cell.angle_alpha   90.00
_cell.angle_beta   90.00
_cell.angle_gamma   90.00
#
_symmetry.space_group_name_H-M   'P 1'
#
loop_
_entity.id
_entity.type
_entity.pdbx_description
1 polymer ?
#
loop_
_entity_poly.entity_id
_entity_poly.type
_entity_poly.pdbx_seq_one_letter_code
_entity_poly.pdbx_strand_id
1 'polypeptide(L)'
;QGCLKNKGFAEAVQSFLRVCQLFFTYLESLARDSFPDRSHLHPYIRHRLLHFTQRMCTRLEQMVLMFASFGWVSLEESDPSGISHFYIGQCQIDSVKVSIFRYCCPTPFLALPNSKLYKCMRWNVEYERGSDGGGQEEKKEAWSAGTWDMERGQVERGRKAEGQGINSTEYYFLCCEDIPVGERGGRGEEEEGQTRKGMWSIGQWVQTYPDPNADHIYDWVLCAVPQGQYKQLVCLGEKEPLNCIATDYLLEALFSGAAPSISHGRGPCTVHNMA
;
A
#
# COMPACT_ATOMS: atom_id res chain seq x y z
N GLN A 1 -36.00 -6.38 9.60
CA GLN A 1 -36.09 -6.12 8.15
C GLN A 1 -35.12 -5.04 7.63
N GLY A 2 -34.54 -4.15 8.47
CA GLY A 2 -33.56 -3.14 8.01
C GLY A 2 -32.15 -3.69 7.69
N CYS A 3 -31.66 -4.67 8.47
CA CYS A 3 -30.30 -5.21 8.32
C CYS A 3 -30.05 -5.89 6.95
N LEU A 4 -31.03 -6.60 6.39
CA LEU A 4 -30.89 -7.28 5.09
C LEU A 4 -30.88 -6.31 3.89
N LYS A 5 -31.53 -5.14 4.00
CA LYS A 5 -31.57 -4.15 2.91
C LYS A 5 -30.23 -3.44 2.73
N ASN A 6 -29.51 -3.18 3.82
CA ASN A 6 -28.23 -2.49 3.77
C ASN A 6 -27.13 -3.39 3.18
N LYS A 7 -27.21 -4.71 3.39
CA LYS A 7 -26.23 -5.66 2.83
C LYS A 7 -26.21 -5.65 1.30
N GLY A 8 -27.37 -5.73 0.64
CA GLY A 8 -27.44 -5.68 -0.82
C GLY A 8 -26.99 -4.33 -1.40
N PHE A 9 -27.20 -3.23 -0.67
CA PHE A 9 -26.69 -1.92 -1.07
C PHE A 9 -25.16 -1.85 -0.95
N ALA A 10 -24.58 -2.29 0.17
CA ALA A 10 -23.13 -2.33 0.36
C ALA A 10 -22.45 -3.19 -0.73
N GLU A 11 -23.01 -4.34 -1.08
CA GLU A 11 -22.55 -5.20 -2.18
C GLU A 11 -22.60 -4.47 -3.54
N ALA A 12 -23.66 -3.68 -3.80
CA ALA A 12 -23.78 -2.88 -5.01
C ALA A 12 -22.72 -1.77 -5.07
N VAL A 13 -22.46 -1.07 -3.95
CA VAL A 13 -21.41 -0.04 -3.87
C VAL A 13 -20.03 -0.67 -4.07
N GLN A 14 -19.73 -1.80 -3.43
CA GLN A 14 -18.49 -2.54 -3.65
C GLN A 14 -18.33 -2.96 -5.12
N SER A 15 -19.40 -3.45 -5.75
CA SER A 15 -19.39 -3.82 -7.17
C SER A 15 -19.10 -2.62 -8.06
N PHE A 16 -19.72 -1.47 -7.79
CA PHE A 16 -19.44 -0.22 -8.48
C PHE A 16 -17.97 0.21 -8.32
N LEU A 17 -17.44 0.16 -7.10
CA LEU A 17 -16.03 0.47 -6.84
C LEU A 17 -15.09 -0.47 -7.60
N ARG A 18 -15.41 -1.77 -7.71
CA ARG A 18 -14.64 -2.73 -8.54
C ARG A 18 -14.63 -2.34 -10.01
N VAL A 19 -15.76 -1.87 -10.56
CA VAL A 19 -15.81 -1.37 -11.94
C VAL A 19 -14.92 -0.13 -12.09
N CYS A 20 -14.90 0.78 -11.11
CA CYS A 20 -13.99 1.94 -11.10
C CYS A 20 -12.50 1.54 -11.11
N GLN A 21 -12.14 0.38 -10.55
CA GLN A 21 -10.73 -0.08 -10.50
C GLN A 21 -10.10 -0.18 -11.89
N LEU A 22 -10.88 -0.59 -12.92
CA LEU A 22 -10.38 -0.68 -14.30
C LEU A 22 -9.96 0.70 -14.83
N PHE A 23 -10.76 1.73 -14.57
CA PHE A 23 -10.46 3.09 -14.97
C PHE A 23 -9.25 3.64 -14.23
N PHE A 24 -9.19 3.43 -12.92
CA PHE A 24 -8.04 3.86 -12.12
C PHE A 24 -6.75 3.17 -12.55
N THR A 25 -6.80 1.86 -12.78
CA THR A 25 -5.66 1.08 -13.29
C THR A 25 -5.16 1.68 -14.59
N TYR A 26 -6.04 1.88 -15.56
CA TYR A 26 -5.67 2.45 -16.85
C TYR A 26 -5.04 3.85 -16.72
N LEU A 27 -5.60 4.72 -15.89
CA LEU A 27 -5.11 6.10 -15.73
C LEU A 27 -3.76 6.15 -15.01
N GLU A 28 -3.61 5.43 -13.90
CA GLU A 28 -2.35 5.41 -13.14
C GLU A 28 -1.24 4.71 -13.93
N SER A 29 -1.53 3.58 -14.58
CA SER A 29 -0.54 2.86 -15.37
C SER A 29 -0.12 3.67 -16.59
N LEU A 30 -1.07 4.29 -17.31
CA LEU A 30 -0.74 5.17 -18.42
C LEU A 30 0.11 6.36 -17.98
N ALA A 31 -0.20 6.96 -16.83
CA ALA A 31 0.51 8.14 -16.33
C ALA A 31 1.92 7.84 -15.80
N ARG A 32 2.16 6.65 -15.25
CA ARG A 32 3.33 6.36 -14.42
C ARG A 32 4.19 5.21 -14.91
N ASP A 33 3.64 4.30 -15.70
CA ASP A 33 4.39 3.12 -16.11
C ASP A 33 5.65 3.53 -16.85
N SER A 34 6.75 2.93 -16.44
CA SER A 34 8.05 3.12 -17.06
C SER A 34 8.47 1.80 -17.67
N PHE A 35 8.49 1.73 -19.00
CA PHE A 35 8.95 0.58 -19.75
C PHE A 35 10.20 0.97 -20.55
N PRO A 36 11.22 0.09 -20.67
CA PRO A 36 12.45 0.39 -21.39
C PRO A 36 12.22 0.87 -22.84
N ASP A 37 11.18 0.35 -23.49
CA ASP A 37 10.88 0.62 -24.91
C ASP A 37 9.83 1.73 -25.14
N ARG A 38 9.34 2.39 -24.08
CA ARG A 38 8.34 3.47 -24.22
C ARG A 38 8.92 4.82 -23.84
N SER A 39 8.71 5.80 -24.72
CA SER A 39 8.90 7.20 -24.35
C SER A 39 7.92 7.59 -23.25
N HIS A 40 8.43 8.25 -22.21
CA HIS A 40 7.60 8.79 -21.15
C HIS A 40 6.56 9.76 -21.73
N LEU A 41 5.35 9.73 -21.19
CA LEU A 41 4.33 10.71 -21.53
C LEU A 41 4.83 12.12 -21.23
N HIS A 42 4.44 13.06 -22.10
CA HIS A 42 4.73 14.47 -21.87
C HIS A 42 4.19 14.90 -20.48
N PRO A 43 4.96 15.65 -19.66
CA PRO A 43 4.61 15.96 -18.27
C PRO A 43 3.21 16.56 -18.10
N TYR A 44 2.78 17.39 -19.06
CA TYR A 44 1.44 17.96 -19.10
C TYR A 44 0.32 16.91 -19.17
N ILE A 45 0.48 15.88 -20.01
CA ILE A 45 -0.52 14.81 -20.18
C ILE A 45 -0.57 13.97 -18.91
N ARG A 46 0.60 13.58 -18.38
CA ARG A 46 0.72 12.88 -17.09
C ARG A 46 -0.01 13.63 -15.98
N HIS A 47 0.27 14.93 -15.83
CA HIS A 47 -0.36 15.76 -14.81
C HIS A 47 -1.89 15.80 -14.97
N ARG A 48 -2.41 15.94 -16.20
CA ARG A 48 -3.85 15.91 -16.45
C ARG A 48 -4.51 14.58 -16.07
N LEU A 49 -3.88 13.46 -16.38
CA LEU A 49 -4.38 12.12 -16.03
C LEU A 49 -4.46 11.96 -14.50
N LEU A 50 -3.36 12.27 -13.80
CA LEU A 50 -3.29 12.17 -12.34
C LEU A 50 -4.27 13.12 -11.64
N HIS A 51 -4.44 14.34 -12.16
CA HIS A 51 -5.43 15.28 -11.65
C HIS A 51 -6.87 14.78 -11.85
N PHE A 52 -7.14 14.09 -12.97
CA PHE A 52 -8.44 13.43 -13.18
C PHE A 52 -8.65 12.29 -12.18
N THR A 53 -7.64 11.43 -11.97
CA THR A 53 -7.66 10.38 -10.94
C THR A 53 -7.96 10.96 -9.55
N GLN A 54 -7.29 12.05 -9.16
CA GLN A 54 -7.51 12.73 -7.89
C GLN A 54 -8.98 13.17 -7.73
N ARG A 55 -9.55 13.81 -8.75
CA ARG A 55 -10.95 14.28 -8.71
C ARG A 55 -11.94 13.12 -8.59
N MET A 56 -11.71 12.03 -9.35
CA MET A 56 -12.54 10.83 -9.28
C MET A 56 -12.48 10.20 -7.89
N CYS A 57 -11.27 10.05 -7.33
CA CYS A 57 -11.06 9.55 -5.99
C CYS A 57 -11.83 10.37 -4.95
N THR A 58 -11.70 11.70 -4.95
CA THR A 58 -12.42 12.57 -4.00
C THR A 58 -13.94 12.42 -4.12
N ARG A 59 -14.48 12.25 -5.33
CA ARG A 59 -15.92 12.06 -5.53
C ARG A 59 -16.41 10.70 -5.03
N LEU A 60 -15.62 9.64 -5.21
CA LEU A 60 -15.95 8.32 -4.67
C LEU A 60 -15.87 8.31 -3.14
N GLU A 61 -14.85 8.93 -2.56
CA GLU A 61 -14.72 9.09 -1.11
C GLU A 61 -15.94 9.82 -0.52
N GLN A 62 -16.34 10.96 -1.11
CA GLN A 62 -17.54 11.70 -0.71
C GLN A 62 -18.82 10.85 -0.81
N MET A 63 -18.95 10.05 -1.87
CA MET A 63 -20.10 9.16 -2.05
C MET A 63 -20.16 8.07 -0.97
N VAL A 64 -19.03 7.42 -0.69
CA VAL A 64 -18.95 6.36 0.33
C VAL A 64 -19.20 6.93 1.73
N LEU A 65 -18.61 8.09 2.06
CA LEU A 65 -18.86 8.80 3.32
C LEU A 65 -20.33 9.19 3.49
N MET A 66 -20.97 9.66 2.41
CA MET A 66 -22.39 9.96 2.41
C MET A 66 -23.21 8.71 2.75
N PHE A 67 -22.95 7.57 2.11
CA PHE A 67 -23.66 6.33 2.39
C PHE A 67 -23.40 5.78 3.80
N ALA A 68 -22.19 5.95 4.31
CA ALA A 68 -21.86 5.59 5.69
C ALA A 68 -22.62 6.45 6.70
N SER A 69 -22.81 7.75 6.42
CA SER A 69 -23.58 8.65 7.29
C SER A 69 -25.05 8.25 7.45
N PHE A 70 -25.62 7.55 6.46
CA PHE A 70 -26.96 6.96 6.53
C PHE A 70 -27.00 5.55 7.13
N GLY A 71 -25.85 5.00 7.54
CA GLY A 71 -25.73 3.64 8.06
C GLY A 71 -25.94 2.54 6.99
N TRP A 72 -25.79 2.88 5.71
CA TRP A 72 -25.95 1.92 4.60
C TRP A 72 -24.69 1.12 4.32
N VAL A 73 -23.53 1.66 4.70
CA VAL A 73 -22.22 1.04 4.52
C VAL A 73 -21.42 1.21 5.81
N SER A 74 -20.74 0.15 6.25
CA SER A 74 -19.76 0.22 7.34
C SER A 74 -18.39 0.65 6.80
N LEU A 75 -17.65 1.46 7.55
CA LEU A 75 -16.27 1.84 7.24
C LEU A 75 -15.24 1.13 8.12
N GLU A 76 -15.69 0.21 8.99
CA GLU A 76 -14.80 -0.54 9.87
C GLU A 76 -13.96 -1.56 9.08
N GLU A 77 -12.65 -1.61 9.33
CA GLU A 77 -11.77 -2.61 8.69
C GLU A 77 -12.08 -4.04 9.14
N SER A 78 -12.68 -4.22 10.32
CA SER A 78 -13.10 -5.52 10.84
C SER A 78 -14.36 -6.07 10.16
N ASP A 79 -15.12 -5.23 9.45
CA ASP A 79 -16.32 -5.67 8.72
C ASP A 79 -15.94 -6.16 7.32
N PRO A 80 -16.06 -7.47 7.01
CA PRO A 80 -15.75 -8.00 5.68
C PRO A 80 -16.69 -7.48 4.58
N SER A 81 -17.86 -6.96 4.95
CA SER A 81 -18.81 -6.31 4.03
C SER A 81 -18.69 -4.79 4.01
N GLY A 82 -17.79 -4.22 4.83
CA GLY A 82 -17.51 -2.81 4.90
C GLY A 82 -16.73 -2.29 3.68
N ILE A 83 -16.57 -0.97 3.64
CA ILE A 83 -15.82 -0.24 2.61
C ILE A 83 -14.91 0.77 3.33
N SER A 84 -13.93 0.25 4.07
CA SER A 84 -12.94 1.08 4.78
C SER A 84 -11.97 1.78 3.83
N HIS A 85 -11.69 1.16 2.68
CA HIS A 85 -10.78 1.67 1.66
C HIS A 85 -11.20 1.18 0.26
N PHE A 86 -10.71 1.85 -0.76
CA PHE A 86 -10.87 1.43 -2.14
C PHE A 86 -9.58 1.60 -2.94
N TYR A 87 -9.45 0.81 -4.00
CA TYR A 87 -8.31 0.81 -4.90
C TYR A 87 -8.39 2.00 -5.86
N ILE A 88 -7.28 2.73 -5.99
CA ILE A 88 -7.18 3.94 -6.82
C ILE A 88 -6.13 3.82 -7.93
N GLY A 89 -5.68 2.60 -8.24
CA GLY A 89 -4.86 2.30 -9.40
C GLY A 89 -3.60 1.53 -9.04
N GLN A 90 -2.82 1.22 -10.07
CA GLN A 90 -1.48 0.67 -9.92
C GLN A 90 -0.59 1.22 -11.02
N CYS A 91 0.71 1.13 -10.80
CA CYS A 91 1.71 1.40 -11.81
C CYS A 91 2.87 0.41 -11.68
N GLN A 92 3.59 0.24 -12.78
CA GLN A 92 4.81 -0.56 -12.84
C GLN A 92 5.99 0.33 -13.24
N ILE A 93 6.98 0.40 -12.37
CA ILE A 93 8.23 1.12 -12.62
C ILE A 93 9.35 0.10 -12.52
N ASP A 94 9.99 -0.16 -13.66
CA ASP A 94 10.99 -1.22 -13.83
C ASP A 94 10.44 -2.59 -13.36
N SER A 95 11.07 -3.20 -12.35
CA SER A 95 10.65 -4.47 -11.75
C SER A 95 9.74 -4.30 -10.54
N VAL A 96 9.25 -3.09 -10.26
CA VAL A 96 8.45 -2.82 -9.06
C VAL A 96 7.01 -2.49 -9.47
N LYS A 97 6.06 -3.31 -9.01
CA LYS A 97 4.63 -3.06 -9.14
C LYS A 97 4.11 -2.42 -7.87
N VAL A 98 3.44 -1.27 -8.01
CA VAL A 98 2.87 -0.52 -6.89
C VAL A 98 1.35 -0.46 -7.04
N SER A 99 0.61 -1.06 -6.11
CA SER A 99 -0.86 -0.96 -6.02
C SER A 99 -1.28 0.07 -4.98
N ILE A 100 -2.23 0.93 -5.31
CA ILE A 100 -2.55 2.14 -4.54
C ILE A 100 -3.97 2.06 -4.00
N PHE A 101 -4.15 2.36 -2.71
CA PHE A 101 -5.45 2.33 -2.03
C PHE A 101 -5.66 3.60 -1.20
N ARG A 102 -6.88 4.13 -1.21
CA ARG A 102 -7.31 5.27 -0.41
C ARG A 102 -8.27 4.79 0.69
N TYR A 103 -8.01 5.20 1.92
CA TYR A 103 -8.94 5.01 3.03
C TYR A 103 -10.07 6.04 2.93
N CYS A 104 -11.31 5.60 3.15
CA CYS A 104 -12.50 6.45 3.12
C CYS A 104 -12.53 7.44 4.30
N CYS A 105 -11.90 7.09 5.41
CA CYS A 105 -11.70 7.94 6.57
C CYS A 105 -10.38 7.60 7.28
N PRO A 106 -9.76 8.55 8.02
CA PRO A 106 -8.56 8.27 8.80
C PRO A 106 -8.78 7.10 9.76
N THR A 107 -8.07 6.01 9.55
CA THR A 107 -8.27 4.76 10.30
C THR A 107 -7.09 4.51 11.23
N PRO A 108 -7.28 4.18 12.52
CA PRO A 108 -6.18 3.98 13.45
C PRO A 108 -5.10 3.03 12.93
N PHE A 109 -3.84 3.42 13.08
CA PHE A 109 -2.69 2.58 12.76
C PHE A 109 -2.44 1.62 13.95
N LEU A 110 -2.98 0.41 13.86
CA LEU A 110 -3.02 -0.60 14.95
C LEU A 110 -1.66 -1.22 15.31
N ALA A 111 -0.55 -0.62 14.92
CA ALA A 111 0.80 -1.13 15.22
C ALA A 111 1.24 -0.85 16.66
N LEU A 112 0.77 0.25 17.24
CA LEU A 112 1.15 0.70 18.57
C LEU A 112 -0.11 1.01 19.39
N PRO A 113 -0.25 0.47 20.63
CA PRO A 113 -1.30 0.88 21.54
C PRO A 113 -1.24 2.40 21.74
N ASN A 114 -2.35 3.10 21.52
CA ASN A 114 -2.45 4.57 21.62
C ASN A 114 -1.62 5.36 20.60
N SER A 115 -1.30 4.77 19.44
CA SER A 115 -0.76 5.56 18.33
C SER A 115 -1.79 6.61 17.93
N LYS A 116 -1.41 7.89 17.95
CA LYS A 116 -2.21 8.99 17.39
C LYS A 116 -2.09 9.06 15.87
N LEU A 117 -1.74 7.93 15.26
CA LEU A 117 -1.37 7.79 13.86
C LEU A 117 -2.54 7.15 13.12
N TYR A 118 -2.99 7.80 12.06
CA TYR A 118 -4.15 7.39 11.28
C TYR A 118 -3.75 7.14 9.84
N LYS A 119 -4.08 5.96 9.30
CA LYS A 119 -3.90 5.58 7.91
C LYS A 119 -4.84 6.38 7.02
N CYS A 120 -4.29 6.93 5.95
CA CYS A 120 -5.02 7.68 4.93
C CYS A 120 -4.84 7.07 3.54
N MET A 121 -3.67 6.50 3.24
CA MET A 121 -3.44 5.71 2.02
C MET A 121 -2.59 4.49 2.32
N ARG A 122 -2.70 3.47 1.46
CA ARG A 122 -1.85 2.28 1.46
C ARG A 122 -1.27 2.05 0.08
N TRP A 123 0.01 1.70 0.03
CA TRP A 123 0.65 1.14 -1.15
C TRP A 123 1.11 -0.28 -0.85
N ASN A 124 0.84 -1.19 -1.79
CA ASN A 124 1.45 -2.51 -1.81
C ASN A 124 2.54 -2.48 -2.87
N VAL A 125 3.77 -2.76 -2.47
CA VAL A 125 4.95 -2.75 -3.34
C VAL A 125 5.40 -4.18 -3.53
N GLU A 126 5.36 -4.65 -4.76
CA GLU A 126 5.75 -6.00 -5.15
C GLU A 126 6.98 -5.92 -6.05
N TYR A 127 8.02 -6.66 -5.71
CA TYR A 127 9.24 -6.77 -6.51
C TYR A 127 9.13 -7.98 -7.43
N GLU A 128 9.07 -7.73 -8.73
CA GLU A 128 9.08 -8.76 -9.76
C GLU A 128 10.48 -9.39 -9.79
N ARG A 129 10.53 -10.71 -9.57
CA ARG A 129 11.80 -11.43 -9.56
C ARG A 129 12.40 -11.35 -10.96
N GLY A 130 13.63 -10.82 -11.05
CA GLY A 130 14.40 -10.94 -12.30
C GLY A 130 14.47 -12.41 -12.70
N SER A 131 14.30 -12.69 -14.00
CA SER A 131 14.69 -13.97 -14.59
C SER A 131 16.21 -14.15 -14.50
N ASP A 132 16.74 -14.31 -13.29
CA ASP A 132 18.08 -14.83 -13.07
C ASP A 132 17.99 -16.36 -13.14
N GLY A 133 17.94 -16.79 -14.40
CA GLY A 133 18.03 -18.16 -14.85
C GLY A 133 18.71 -18.16 -16.20
N GLY A 134 19.98 -17.72 -16.23
CA GLY A 134 20.88 -17.88 -17.35
C GLY A 134 21.06 -19.37 -17.68
N GLY A 135 20.13 -19.92 -18.47
CA GLY A 135 20.30 -21.15 -19.20
C GLY A 135 21.05 -20.82 -20.49
N GLN A 136 22.37 -20.89 -20.43
CA GLN A 136 23.21 -21.01 -21.61
C GLN A 136 22.77 -22.30 -22.32
N GLU A 137 21.90 -22.21 -23.32
CA GLU A 137 21.60 -23.33 -24.21
C GLU A 137 22.86 -23.58 -25.06
N GLU A 138 23.81 -24.34 -24.47
CA GLU A 138 24.74 -25.15 -25.22
C GLU A 138 23.93 -26.05 -26.16
N LYS A 139 23.93 -25.67 -27.44
CA LYS A 139 23.40 -26.46 -28.54
C LYS A 139 24.27 -27.72 -28.67
N LYS A 140 23.96 -28.77 -27.89
CA LYS A 140 24.51 -30.11 -28.10
C LYS A 140 23.49 -30.93 -28.89
N GLU A 141 23.85 -31.14 -30.15
CA GLU A 141 23.25 -32.14 -31.02
C GLU A 141 23.37 -33.53 -30.39
N ALA A 142 22.27 -34.30 -30.38
CA ALA A 142 22.32 -35.75 -30.52
C ALA A 142 20.89 -36.30 -30.75
N TRP A 143 20.59 -36.66 -32.00
CA TRP A 143 19.58 -37.69 -32.29
C TRP A 143 20.31 -38.91 -32.84
N SER A 144 20.39 -39.97 -32.02
CA SER A 144 20.19 -41.34 -32.49
C SER A 144 20.07 -42.32 -31.31
N ALA A 145 18.85 -42.87 -31.21
CA ALA A 145 18.49 -44.27 -30.98
C ALA A 145 19.27 -45.12 -29.97
N GLY A 146 18.53 -45.72 -29.02
CA GLY A 146 18.98 -46.93 -28.33
C GLY A 146 18.14 -47.27 -27.10
N THR A 147 17.30 -48.29 -27.24
CA THR A 147 16.38 -48.92 -26.28
C THR A 147 17.10 -49.62 -25.10
N TRP A 148 16.30 -50.09 -24.11
CA TRP A 148 16.55 -51.05 -23.00
C TRP A 148 17.10 -50.43 -21.69
N ASP A 149 16.71 -50.79 -20.47
CA ASP A 149 15.71 -51.71 -19.90
C ASP A 149 15.59 -51.40 -18.39
N MET A 150 14.54 -51.94 -17.76
CA MET A 150 14.12 -51.85 -16.36
C MET A 150 15.13 -52.43 -15.34
N GLU A 151 15.39 -51.74 -14.21
CA GLU A 151 15.33 -52.26 -12.81
C GLU A 151 16.10 -51.44 -11.75
N ARG A 152 15.48 -51.34 -10.57
CA ARG A 152 16.04 -51.23 -9.21
C ARG A 152 16.60 -49.89 -8.69
N GLY A 153 16.08 -49.49 -7.53
CA GLY A 153 16.85 -48.77 -6.51
C GLY A 153 16.15 -47.59 -5.87
N GLN A 154 15.42 -47.84 -4.77
CA GLN A 154 15.14 -46.83 -3.76
C GLN A 154 16.45 -46.18 -3.30
N VAL A 155 16.57 -44.88 -3.51
CA VAL A 155 17.36 -43.99 -2.64
C VAL A 155 16.48 -42.77 -2.38
N GLU A 156 15.92 -42.71 -1.18
CA GLU A 156 15.38 -41.48 -0.62
C GLU A 156 16.49 -40.44 -0.57
N ARG A 157 16.50 -39.55 -1.56
CA ARG A 157 17.26 -38.31 -1.48
C ARG A 157 16.25 -37.23 -1.17
N GLY A 158 16.19 -36.84 0.10
CA GLY A 158 15.40 -35.73 0.58
C GLY A 158 15.57 -34.53 -0.34
N ARG A 159 14.57 -34.29 -1.19
CA ARG A 159 14.37 -33.00 -1.79
C ARG A 159 14.05 -32.09 -0.63
N LYS A 160 15.05 -31.33 -0.19
CA LYS A 160 14.79 -30.03 0.44
C LYS A 160 13.80 -29.36 -0.48
N ALA A 161 12.57 -29.22 -0.02
CA ALA A 161 11.63 -28.30 -0.63
C ALA A 161 12.31 -26.94 -0.50
N GLU A 162 12.96 -26.51 -1.58
CA GLU A 162 13.28 -25.10 -1.76
C GLU A 162 11.93 -24.41 -1.66
N GLY A 163 11.72 -23.76 -0.52
CA GLY A 163 10.59 -22.88 -0.29
C GLY A 163 10.57 -21.91 -1.44
N GLN A 164 9.61 -22.13 -2.33
CA GLN A 164 9.30 -21.32 -3.48
C GLN A 164 9.09 -19.90 -2.95
N GLY A 165 10.10 -19.03 -3.12
CA GLY A 165 10.14 -17.75 -2.45
C GLY A 165 8.84 -16.98 -2.70
N ILE A 166 8.11 -16.69 -1.64
CA ILE A 166 6.92 -15.86 -1.68
C ILE A 166 7.35 -14.51 -2.26
N ASN A 167 6.64 -13.98 -3.25
CA ASN A 167 6.84 -12.59 -3.69
C ASN A 167 6.77 -11.71 -2.43
N SER A 168 7.87 -11.06 -2.06
CA SER A 168 7.92 -10.22 -0.87
C SER A 168 7.14 -8.94 -1.15
N THR A 169 5.86 -8.92 -0.76
CA THR A 169 5.03 -7.71 -0.80
C THR A 169 5.34 -6.86 0.42
N GLU A 170 5.78 -5.63 0.19
CA GLU A 170 5.96 -4.64 1.23
C GLU A 170 4.76 -3.70 1.30
N TYR A 171 4.41 -3.26 2.51
CA TYR A 171 3.28 -2.37 2.73
C TYR A 171 3.74 -1.01 3.22
N TYR A 172 3.29 0.04 2.54
CA TYR A 172 3.59 1.43 2.87
C TYR A 172 2.29 2.18 3.12
N PHE A 173 2.34 3.17 4.01
CA PHE A 173 1.17 3.94 4.41
C PHE A 173 1.46 5.43 4.46
N LEU A 174 0.51 6.22 3.94
CA LEU A 174 0.40 7.64 4.26
C LEU A 174 -0.37 7.73 5.57
N CYS A 175 0.25 8.34 6.56
CA CYS A 175 -0.34 8.52 7.87
C CYS A 175 -0.39 9.98 8.27
N CYS A 176 -1.46 10.33 9.00
CA CYS A 176 -1.60 11.60 9.69
C CYS A 176 -1.45 11.34 11.20
N GLU A 177 -0.55 12.06 11.86
CA GLU A 177 -0.38 12.04 13.31
C GLU A 177 -1.03 13.26 13.96
N ASP A 178 -1.95 13.04 14.90
CA ASP A 178 -2.52 14.12 15.70
C ASP A 178 -1.50 14.65 16.71
N ILE A 179 -0.84 15.78 16.39
CA ILE A 179 0.08 16.44 17.31
C ILE A 179 -0.73 17.34 18.27
N PRO A 180 -0.61 17.18 19.59
CA PRO A 180 -1.20 18.13 20.53
C PRO A 180 -0.55 19.50 20.31
N VAL A 181 -1.36 20.50 19.94
CA VAL A 181 -0.91 21.89 19.89
C VAL A 181 -0.51 22.26 21.32
N GLY A 182 0.79 22.44 21.55
CA GLY A 182 1.29 22.82 22.87
C GLY A 182 0.59 24.09 23.32
N GLU A 183 -0.01 24.07 24.50
CA GLU A 183 -0.52 25.24 25.21
C GLU A 183 0.63 26.23 25.40
N ARG A 184 0.88 27.07 24.40
CA ARG A 184 1.74 28.23 24.56
C ARG A 184 0.90 29.23 25.35
N GLY A 185 1.14 29.26 26.66
CA GLY A 185 0.38 30.02 27.64
C GLY A 185 -0.08 31.38 27.13
N GLY A 186 -1.40 31.56 27.10
CA GLY A 186 -2.06 32.78 26.72
C GLY A 186 -3.53 32.65 27.07
N ARG A 187 -3.92 33.28 28.17
CA ARG A 187 -5.31 33.45 28.61
C ARG A 187 -6.08 34.14 27.47
N GLY A 188 -7.06 33.48 26.88
CA GLY A 188 -7.89 34.09 25.84
C GLY A 188 -8.82 33.09 25.16
N GLU A 189 -10.05 33.06 25.68
CA GLU A 189 -11.35 32.80 25.02
C GLU A 189 -11.52 31.62 24.04
N GLU A 190 -12.60 30.88 24.32
CA GLU A 190 -13.12 29.75 23.58
C GLU A 190 -13.37 30.10 22.11
N GLU A 191 -12.51 29.61 21.21
CA GLU A 191 -12.85 29.47 19.79
C GLU A 191 -13.13 28.00 19.46
N GLU A 192 -14.39 27.81 19.08
CA GLU A 192 -14.99 26.63 18.49
C GLU A 192 -14.18 26.20 17.24
N GLY A 193 -13.62 24.98 17.28
CA GLY A 193 -12.91 24.36 16.17
C GLY A 193 -11.40 24.22 16.41
N GLN A 194 -11.00 23.33 17.34
CA GLN A 194 -9.61 22.88 17.45
C GLN A 194 -9.13 22.34 16.10
N THR A 195 -8.40 23.17 15.37
CA THR A 195 -7.77 22.82 14.12
C THR A 195 -6.65 21.84 14.46
N ARG A 196 -6.96 20.53 14.39
CA ARG A 196 -5.99 19.47 14.61
C ARG A 196 -4.84 19.67 13.63
N LYS A 197 -3.67 19.94 14.18
CA LYS A 197 -2.46 20.12 13.40
C LYS A 197 -1.84 18.75 13.13
N GLY A 198 -2.40 18.06 12.14
CA GLY A 198 -1.96 16.74 11.73
C GLY A 198 -0.59 16.80 11.04
N MET A 199 0.35 15.96 11.45
CA MET A 199 1.62 15.81 10.73
C MET A 199 1.57 14.60 9.81
N TRP A 200 1.81 14.84 8.54
CA TRP A 200 1.73 13.86 7.48
C TRP A 200 3.08 13.21 7.24
N SER A 201 3.08 11.89 7.12
CA SER A 201 4.29 11.11 6.83
C SER A 201 3.96 9.87 5.99
N ILE A 202 4.97 9.41 5.25
CA ILE A 202 4.96 8.13 4.54
C ILE A 202 5.91 7.19 5.27
N GLY A 203 5.50 5.95 5.48
CA GLY A 203 6.30 4.98 6.19
C GLY A 203 5.92 3.54 5.87
N GLN A 204 6.87 2.64 6.11
CA GLN A 204 6.71 1.21 5.92
C GLN A 204 6.02 0.58 7.14
N TRP A 205 5.09 -0.33 6.90
CA TRP A 205 4.61 -1.26 7.92
C TRP A 205 5.56 -2.45 7.99
N VAL A 206 6.12 -2.68 9.18
CA VAL A 206 6.96 -3.84 9.47
C VAL A 206 6.24 -4.69 10.50
N GLN A 207 5.81 -5.89 10.11
CA GLN A 207 5.14 -6.82 11.03
C GLN A 207 6.09 -7.26 12.13
N THR A 208 5.64 -7.18 13.38
CA THR A 208 6.39 -7.62 14.57
C THR A 208 5.76 -8.82 15.24
N TYR A 209 4.44 -8.98 15.14
CA TYR A 209 3.72 -10.12 15.68
C TYR A 209 2.48 -10.42 14.82
N PRO A 210 2.22 -11.67 14.42
CA PRO A 210 3.09 -12.84 14.54
C PRO A 210 4.44 -12.60 13.85
N ASP A 211 5.53 -13.17 14.36
CA ASP A 211 6.84 -13.00 13.71
C ASP A 211 6.82 -13.69 12.34
N PRO A 212 7.03 -12.95 11.23
CA PRO A 212 7.01 -13.52 9.89
C PRO A 212 8.08 -14.59 9.66
N ASN A 213 9.13 -14.62 10.47
CA ASN A 213 10.23 -15.58 10.36
C ASN A 213 10.12 -16.74 11.36
N ALA A 214 9.09 -16.76 12.22
CA ALA A 214 8.88 -17.83 13.19
C ALA A 214 7.95 -18.91 12.63
N ASP A 215 8.35 -20.17 12.76
CA ASP A 215 7.58 -21.36 12.33
C ASP A 215 6.51 -21.77 13.37
N HIS A 216 5.72 -20.81 13.87
CA HIS A 216 4.66 -21.05 14.87
C HIS A 216 3.29 -20.66 14.33
N ILE A 217 2.66 -21.59 13.60
CA ILE A 217 1.32 -21.39 13.02
C ILE A 217 0.25 -21.00 14.06
N TYR A 218 0.42 -21.38 15.32
CA TYR A 218 -0.50 -21.00 16.40
C TYR A 218 -0.56 -19.49 16.63
N ASP A 219 0.58 -18.80 16.53
CA ASP A 219 0.62 -17.35 16.68
C ASP A 219 -0.20 -16.69 15.56
N TRP A 220 -0.10 -17.21 14.34
CA TRP A 220 -0.88 -16.75 13.20
C TRP A 220 -2.39 -16.99 13.33
N VAL A 221 -2.78 -18.17 13.83
CA VAL A 221 -4.21 -18.55 13.95
C VAL A 221 -4.88 -17.85 15.13
N LEU A 222 -4.15 -17.65 16.24
CA LEU A 222 -4.68 -17.06 17.47
C LEU A 222 -4.55 -15.54 17.52
N CYS A 223 -3.74 -14.95 16.63
CA CYS A 223 -3.59 -13.51 16.55
C CYS A 223 -4.82 -12.86 15.92
N ALA A 224 -5.69 -12.28 16.75
CA ALA A 224 -6.86 -11.54 16.29
C ALA A 224 -6.50 -10.27 15.48
N VAL A 225 -5.41 -9.59 15.84
CA VAL A 225 -4.94 -8.38 15.15
C VAL A 225 -3.40 -8.40 15.07
N PRO A 226 -2.80 -8.42 13.87
CA PRO A 226 -1.36 -8.39 13.73
C PRO A 226 -0.80 -7.05 14.22
N GLN A 227 0.36 -7.12 14.88
CA GLN A 227 1.11 -5.97 15.37
C GLN A 227 2.26 -5.68 14.41
N GLY A 228 2.68 -4.43 14.41
CA GLY A 228 3.79 -3.99 13.60
C GLY A 228 4.39 -2.69 14.09
N GLN A 229 5.34 -2.18 13.32
CA GLN A 229 5.94 -0.88 13.53
C GLN A 229 5.71 -0.01 12.31
N TYR A 230 5.56 1.29 12.55
CA TYR A 230 5.62 2.30 11.51
C TYR A 230 7.05 2.79 11.38
N LYS A 231 7.75 2.36 10.33
CA LYS A 231 9.07 2.87 10.00
C LYS A 231 8.90 4.06 9.05
N GLN A 232 8.85 5.26 9.61
CA GLN A 232 8.73 6.49 8.84
C GLN A 232 9.89 6.61 7.83
N LEU A 233 9.54 6.93 6.58
CA LEU A 233 10.47 7.18 5.49
C LEU A 233 10.55 8.67 5.14
N VAL A 234 9.40 9.33 5.01
CA VAL A 234 9.31 10.73 4.55
C VAL A 234 8.39 11.52 5.48
N CYS A 235 8.83 12.70 5.91
CA CYS A 235 8.01 13.67 6.64
C CYS A 235 7.49 14.73 5.65
N LEU A 236 6.17 14.86 5.51
CA LEU A 236 5.53 15.78 4.53
C LEU A 236 5.07 17.10 5.17
N GLY A 237 5.07 17.19 6.50
CA GLY A 237 4.67 18.38 7.24
C GLY A 237 3.16 18.43 7.51
N GLU A 238 2.58 19.62 7.50
CA GLU A 238 1.26 19.87 8.11
C GLU A 238 0.08 19.79 7.12
N LYS A 239 0.37 19.87 5.83
CA LYS A 239 -0.65 19.90 4.77
C LYS A 239 -0.85 18.51 4.20
N GLU A 240 -2.11 18.07 4.11
CA GLU A 240 -2.44 16.81 3.44
C GLU A 240 -1.97 16.86 1.98
N PRO A 241 -1.12 15.92 1.53
CA PRO A 241 -0.74 15.82 0.13
C PRO A 241 -1.91 15.31 -0.71
N LEU A 242 -1.93 15.68 -2.00
CA LEU A 242 -2.80 14.99 -2.95
C LEU A 242 -2.34 13.53 -3.12
N ASN A 243 -3.24 12.63 -3.47
CA ASN A 243 -2.95 11.19 -3.63
C ASN A 243 -1.83 10.94 -4.63
N CYS A 244 -1.85 11.66 -5.75
CA CYS A 244 -0.83 11.54 -6.78
C CYS A 244 0.55 12.03 -6.28
N ILE A 245 0.58 13.16 -5.57
CA ILE A 245 1.81 13.72 -5.01
C ILE A 245 2.37 12.83 -3.89
N ALA A 246 1.50 12.27 -3.03
CA ALA A 246 1.91 11.31 -2.02
C ALA A 246 2.53 10.05 -2.65
N THR A 247 1.96 9.59 -3.77
CA THR A 247 2.52 8.48 -4.53
C THR A 247 3.87 8.85 -5.15
N ASP A 248 4.02 10.07 -5.69
CA ASP A 248 5.30 10.57 -6.21
C ASP A 248 6.40 10.53 -5.13
N TYR A 249 6.10 11.01 -3.92
CA TYR A 249 7.05 10.96 -2.80
C TYR A 249 7.44 9.54 -2.39
N LEU A 250 6.49 8.59 -2.39
CA LEU A 250 6.82 7.19 -2.12
C LEU A 250 7.76 6.63 -3.19
N LEU A 251 7.42 6.84 -4.47
CA LEU A 251 8.24 6.33 -5.57
C LEU A 251 9.65 6.94 -5.53
N GLU A 252 9.76 8.24 -5.27
CA GLU A 252 11.06 8.88 -5.05
C GLU A 252 11.82 8.22 -3.89
N ALA A 253 11.17 7.98 -2.74
CA ALA A 253 11.82 7.33 -1.61
C ALA A 253 12.29 5.89 -1.92
N LEU A 254 11.56 5.15 -2.75
CA LEU A 254 11.90 3.77 -3.14
C LEU A 254 13.08 3.73 -4.13
N PHE A 255 13.13 4.66 -5.10
CA PHE A 255 14.11 4.62 -6.20
C PHE A 255 15.32 5.56 -6.03
N SER A 256 15.27 6.53 -5.11
CA SER A 256 16.36 7.50 -4.90
C SER A 256 17.51 6.95 -4.04
N GLY A 257 17.46 5.69 -3.59
CA GLY A 257 18.60 5.02 -2.95
C GLY A 257 19.02 5.59 -1.58
N ALA A 258 18.15 6.33 -0.89
CA ALA A 258 18.41 6.73 0.48
C ALA A 258 18.14 5.53 1.41
N ALA A 259 19.19 4.78 1.72
CA ALA A 259 19.18 3.85 2.85
C ALA A 259 18.60 4.58 4.09
N PRO A 260 17.76 3.91 4.90
CA PRO A 260 17.22 4.51 6.11
C PRO A 260 18.39 4.80 7.04
N SER A 261 18.85 6.04 7.08
CA SER A 261 19.80 6.50 8.08
C SER A 261 19.10 6.33 9.43
N ILE A 262 19.55 5.36 10.21
CA ILE A 262 19.23 5.26 11.63
C ILE A 262 19.85 6.49 12.28
N SER A 263 19.15 7.62 12.28
CA SER A 263 19.42 8.72 13.17
C SER A 263 18.65 8.46 14.45
N HIS A 264 19.33 7.88 15.43
CA HIS A 264 18.97 8.10 16.83
C HIS A 264 19.18 9.59 17.10
N GLY A 265 18.14 10.38 16.86
CA GLY A 265 18.22 11.83 16.96
C GLY A 265 16.86 12.43 16.65
N ARG A 266 16.10 12.70 17.73
CA ARG A 266 14.92 13.56 17.71
C ARG A 266 15.36 14.96 17.25
N GLY A 267 15.36 15.17 15.93
CA GLY A 267 15.68 16.43 15.25
C GLY A 267 14.56 16.79 14.28
N PRO A 268 14.33 18.09 14.00
CA PRO A 268 13.12 18.57 13.33
C PRO A 268 13.06 18.09 11.88
N CYS A 269 11.86 17.64 11.46
CA CYS A 269 11.54 17.31 10.08
C CYS A 269 12.03 18.41 9.14
N THR A 270 12.98 18.06 8.25
CA THR A 270 13.39 18.94 7.17
C THR A 270 12.29 18.86 6.11
N VAL A 271 11.56 19.97 5.96
CA VAL A 271 10.49 20.10 4.95
C VAL A 271 11.15 20.09 3.57
N HIS A 272 10.85 19.07 2.75
CA HIS A 272 11.16 19.14 1.32
C HIS A 272 10.19 20.13 0.67
N ASN A 273 10.57 21.40 0.64
CA ASN A 273 9.97 22.37 -0.26
C ASN A 273 10.58 22.17 -1.65
N MET A 274 9.80 21.66 -2.60
CA MET A 274 10.04 21.94 -4.01
C MET A 274 8.87 22.74 -4.56
N ALA A 275 9.23 23.86 -5.18
CA ALA A 275 8.36 24.82 -5.85
C ALA A 275 7.76 24.26 -7.15
#